data_AF-F8AMK3-F1
#
_entry.id   AF-F8AMK3-F1
#
_cell.length_a   1.000
_cell.length_b   1.000
_cell.length_c   1.000
_cell.angle_alpha   90.00
_cell.angle_beta   90.00
_cell.angle_gamma   90.00
#
_symmetry.space_group_name_H-M   'P 1'
#
loop_
_entity.id
_entity.type
_entity.pdbx_description
1 polymer ?
#
loop_
_entity_poly.entity_id
_entity_poly.type
_entity_poly.pdbx_seq_one_letter_code
_entity_poly.pdbx_strand_id
1 'polypeptide(L)'
;MKTFIKLYSKTFIKFSKIFSRENLYNYLDESIEKYILQNPDFNTCNLKIINIGAGGGISYHLKKKIKCIEIDIDEKRKPDLVLDIQNMNIIDDNSIDIIFCLEVLEHVRNPFKAVEEIKRILKPGGIFVGSTPFIMPIHDEPYDYFRYTKYGILNLFNEFKCLELKERNSYIKSWYVILVRLLNIGNIKQRLIGIILFPFMLLLLPFILLFDKIITNRQSTTGYFYVFRKKR
;
A
#
# COMPACT_ATOMS: atom_id res chain seq x y z
N MET A 1 25.29 -19.84 -11.60
CA MET A 1 24.15 -20.20 -10.71
C MET A 1 23.62 -19.01 -9.91
N LYS A 2 24.42 -18.28 -9.11
CA LYS A 2 23.96 -17.12 -8.30
C LYS A 2 23.30 -16.00 -9.13
N THR A 3 23.85 -15.64 -10.30
CA THR A 3 23.30 -14.61 -11.19
C THR A 3 21.98 -15.04 -11.84
N PHE A 4 21.87 -16.32 -12.23
CA PHE A 4 20.65 -16.89 -12.80
C PHE A 4 19.50 -16.90 -11.79
N ILE A 5 19.76 -17.34 -10.55
CA ILE A 5 18.78 -17.29 -9.45
C ILE A 5 18.34 -15.86 -9.15
N LYS A 6 19.27 -14.89 -9.18
CA LYS A 6 18.99 -13.47 -8.92
C LYS A 6 18.16 -12.80 -10.02
N LEU A 7 18.38 -13.19 -11.28
CA LEU A 7 17.57 -12.71 -12.41
C LEU A 7 16.17 -13.33 -12.37
N TYR A 8 16.08 -14.64 -12.13
CA TYR A 8 14.81 -15.36 -12.00
C TYR A 8 13.95 -14.85 -10.84
N SER A 9 14.55 -14.57 -9.68
CA SER A 9 13.82 -14.06 -8.52
C SER A 9 13.15 -12.71 -8.79
N LYS A 10 13.79 -11.82 -9.58
CA LYS A 10 13.18 -10.53 -9.92
C LYS A 10 11.88 -10.68 -10.73
N THR A 11 11.85 -11.60 -11.68
CA THR A 11 10.67 -11.88 -12.51
C THR A 11 9.52 -12.43 -11.66
N PHE A 12 9.79 -13.36 -10.75
CA PHE A 12 8.75 -13.92 -9.87
C PHE A 12 8.25 -12.91 -8.83
N ILE A 13 9.12 -12.04 -8.31
CA ILE A 13 8.69 -10.94 -7.45
C ILE A 13 7.71 -10.05 -8.23
N LYS A 14 8.03 -9.69 -9.47
CA LYS A 14 7.13 -8.88 -10.32
C LYS A 14 5.80 -9.58 -10.56
N PHE A 15 5.80 -10.89 -10.83
CA PHE A 15 4.59 -11.68 -11.00
C PHE A 15 3.73 -11.72 -9.72
N SER A 16 4.35 -12.01 -8.57
CA SER A 16 3.63 -12.04 -7.29
C SER A 16 3.02 -10.70 -6.89
N LYS A 17 3.63 -9.58 -7.32
CA LYS A 17 3.11 -8.23 -7.09
C LYS A 17 1.80 -7.97 -7.83
N ILE A 18 1.54 -8.63 -8.96
CA ILE A 18 0.28 -8.49 -9.71
C ILE A 18 -0.89 -8.91 -8.82
N PHE A 19 -0.77 -10.09 -8.19
CA PHE A 19 -1.81 -10.61 -7.31
C PHE A 19 -1.82 -9.93 -5.95
N SER A 20 -0.65 -9.60 -5.39
CA SER A 20 -0.56 -9.03 -4.05
C SER A 20 -0.92 -7.54 -3.98
N ARG A 21 -0.96 -6.85 -5.12
CA ARG A 21 -1.44 -5.48 -5.27
C ARG A 21 -2.65 -5.40 -6.19
N GLU A 22 -3.40 -6.49 -6.28
CA GLU A 22 -4.65 -6.50 -7.03
C GLU A 22 -5.55 -5.36 -6.53
N ASN A 23 -6.22 -4.70 -7.47
CA ASN A 23 -7.07 -3.53 -7.29
C ASN A 23 -6.42 -2.26 -6.68
N LEU A 24 -5.22 -2.32 -6.11
CA LEU A 24 -4.60 -1.19 -5.43
C LEU A 24 -4.49 0.06 -6.32
N TYR A 25 -4.00 -0.11 -7.55
CA TYR A 25 -3.86 0.99 -8.51
C TYR A 25 -5.21 1.52 -9.00
N ASN A 26 -6.18 0.63 -9.17
CA ASN A 26 -7.53 1.01 -9.60
C ASN A 26 -8.24 1.80 -8.49
N TYR A 27 -8.16 1.34 -7.24
CA TYR A 27 -8.73 2.06 -6.09
C TYR A 27 -8.04 3.40 -5.86
N LEU A 28 -6.73 3.49 -6.08
CA LEU A 28 -6.03 4.76 -6.06
C LEU A 28 -6.60 5.72 -7.12
N ASP A 29 -6.70 5.28 -8.37
CA ASP A 29 -7.25 6.09 -9.47
C ASP A 29 -8.70 6.50 -9.19
N GLU A 30 -9.55 5.58 -8.77
CA GLU A 30 -10.94 5.85 -8.36
C GLU A 30 -11.02 6.87 -7.22
N SER A 31 -10.13 6.76 -6.23
CA SER A 31 -10.11 7.67 -5.07
C SER A 31 -9.67 9.08 -5.47
N ILE A 32 -8.71 9.21 -6.38
CA ILE A 32 -8.27 10.51 -6.91
C ILE A 32 -9.42 11.17 -7.66
N GLU A 33 -10.07 10.43 -8.54
CA GLU A 33 -11.20 10.95 -9.30
C GLU A 33 -12.33 11.40 -8.36
N LYS A 34 -12.78 10.50 -7.48
CA LYS A 34 -13.96 10.71 -6.64
C LYS A 34 -13.75 11.73 -5.52
N TYR A 35 -12.63 11.67 -4.80
CA TYR A 35 -12.43 12.44 -3.56
C TYR A 35 -11.59 13.69 -3.76
N ILE A 36 -10.91 13.83 -4.90
CA ILE A 36 -10.04 14.97 -5.20
C ILE A 36 -10.59 15.76 -6.39
N LEU A 37 -10.66 15.15 -7.57
CA LEU A 37 -10.98 15.88 -8.81
C LEU A 37 -12.46 16.27 -8.91
N GLN A 38 -13.37 15.41 -8.45
CA GLN A 38 -14.82 15.66 -8.46
C GLN A 38 -15.33 16.27 -7.14
N ASN A 39 -14.45 16.56 -6.19
CA ASN A 39 -14.87 17.03 -4.88
C ASN A 39 -15.03 18.57 -4.88
N PRO A 40 -16.25 19.10 -4.66
CA PRO A 40 -16.51 20.54 -4.70
C PRO A 40 -15.80 21.31 -3.60
N ASP A 41 -15.43 20.66 -2.48
CA ASP A 41 -14.64 21.28 -1.41
C ASP A 41 -13.20 21.58 -1.88
N PHE A 42 -12.72 20.91 -2.94
CA PHE A 42 -11.40 21.10 -3.54
C PHE A 42 -11.48 21.88 -4.86
N ASN A 43 -12.25 22.96 -4.85
CA ASN A 43 -12.23 23.94 -5.93
C ASN A 43 -11.11 24.95 -5.67
N THR A 44 -9.91 24.74 -6.22
CA THR A 44 -8.91 25.80 -6.49
C THR A 44 -7.66 25.24 -7.15
N CYS A 45 -7.06 26.04 -8.04
CA CYS A 45 -5.88 25.74 -8.84
C CYS A 45 -4.56 25.50 -8.05
N ASN A 46 -4.61 25.23 -6.73
CA ASN A 46 -3.42 25.16 -5.90
C ASN A 46 -3.56 24.27 -4.64
N LEU A 47 -4.07 23.05 -4.81
CA LEU A 47 -4.09 22.05 -3.73
C LEU A 47 -2.67 21.71 -3.28
N LYS A 48 -2.45 21.68 -1.95
CA LYS A 48 -1.21 21.18 -1.35
C LYS A 48 -1.34 19.69 -1.08
N ILE A 49 -0.58 18.90 -1.84
CA ILE A 49 -0.69 17.44 -1.84
C ILE A 49 0.67 16.84 -1.49
N ILE A 50 0.68 15.93 -0.53
CA ILE A 50 1.86 15.18 -0.11
C ILE A 50 1.70 13.71 -0.45
N ASN A 51 2.77 13.10 -0.96
CA ASN A 51 2.93 11.65 -1.02
C ASN A 51 4.02 11.22 -0.04
N ILE A 52 3.66 10.40 0.95
CA ILE A 52 4.57 9.82 1.92
C ILE A 52 4.99 8.44 1.39
N GLY A 53 6.30 8.24 1.21
CA GLY A 53 6.91 7.12 0.53
C GLY A 53 7.17 7.43 -0.96
N ALA A 54 8.41 7.78 -1.29
CA ALA A 54 8.88 8.06 -2.66
C ALA A 54 9.32 6.79 -3.41
N GLY A 55 8.93 5.61 -2.92
CA GLY A 55 9.42 4.32 -3.35
C GLY A 55 8.58 3.61 -4.42
N GLY A 56 9.26 3.03 -5.40
CA GLY A 56 8.72 1.96 -6.24
C GLY A 56 7.60 2.37 -7.20
N GLY A 57 6.85 1.39 -7.68
CA GLY A 57 5.87 1.59 -8.75
C GLY A 57 4.60 2.34 -8.36
N ILE A 58 4.34 2.54 -7.06
CA ILE A 58 3.13 3.25 -6.59
C ILE A 58 3.37 4.76 -6.69
N SER A 59 4.47 5.27 -6.12
CA SER A 59 4.89 6.67 -6.27
C SER A 59 4.98 7.07 -7.75
N TYR A 60 5.61 6.25 -8.59
CA TYR A 60 5.68 6.51 -10.04
C TYR A 60 4.31 6.61 -10.71
N HIS A 61 3.36 5.76 -10.33
CA HIS A 61 1.99 5.82 -10.86
C HIS A 61 1.25 7.07 -10.38
N LEU A 62 1.38 7.40 -9.09
CA LEU A 62 0.76 8.58 -8.50
C LEU A 62 1.24 9.87 -9.17
N LYS A 63 2.55 10.03 -9.38
CA LYS A 63 3.15 11.19 -10.06
C LYS A 63 2.61 11.44 -11.47
N LYS A 64 2.18 10.39 -12.17
CA LYS A 64 1.55 10.53 -13.50
C LYS A 64 0.13 11.06 -13.45
N LYS A 65 -0.53 10.92 -12.29
CA LYS A 65 -1.94 11.26 -12.09
C LYS A 65 -2.11 12.61 -11.41
N ILE A 66 -1.25 12.92 -10.44
CA ILE A 66 -1.38 14.12 -9.63
C ILE A 66 0.00 14.64 -9.20
N LYS A 67 0.17 15.97 -9.26
CA LYS A 67 1.37 16.63 -8.76
C LYS A 67 1.31 16.65 -7.23
N CYS A 68 2.37 16.14 -6.60
CA CYS A 68 2.50 16.09 -5.15
C CYS A 68 3.96 16.34 -4.74
N ILE A 69 4.16 16.80 -3.50
CA ILE A 69 5.45 16.85 -2.83
C ILE A 69 5.71 15.45 -2.26
N GLU A 70 6.85 14.87 -2.60
CA GLU A 70 7.26 13.57 -2.05
C GLU A 70 8.07 13.69 -0.78
N ILE A 71 7.74 12.84 0.18
CA ILE A 71 8.44 12.69 1.45
C ILE A 71 8.91 11.25 1.60
N ASP A 72 10.16 11.05 2.00
CA ASP A 72 10.69 9.74 2.36
C ASP A 72 11.79 9.88 3.43
N ILE A 73 11.98 8.87 4.27
CA ILE A 73 13.06 8.85 5.25
C ILE A 73 14.39 8.45 4.60
N ASP A 74 14.35 7.72 3.48
CA ASP A 74 15.52 7.29 2.72
C ASP A 74 15.83 8.28 1.58
N GLU A 75 16.86 9.09 1.78
CA GLU A 75 17.39 10.04 0.78
C GLU A 75 17.69 9.38 -0.57
N LYS A 76 18.03 8.08 -0.61
CA LYS A 76 18.32 7.36 -1.86
C LYS A 76 17.10 7.25 -2.77
N ARG A 77 15.89 7.41 -2.23
CA ARG A 77 14.64 7.51 -3.01
C ARG A 77 14.49 8.83 -3.73
N LYS A 78 15.32 9.83 -3.39
CA LYS A 78 15.31 11.20 -3.93
C LYS A 78 13.94 11.87 -3.77
N PRO A 79 13.36 11.91 -2.55
CA PRO A 79 12.12 12.66 -2.30
C PRO A 79 12.38 14.17 -2.44
N ASP A 80 11.30 14.95 -2.54
CA ASP A 80 11.41 16.42 -2.49
C ASP A 80 11.84 16.88 -1.08
N LEU A 81 11.41 16.17 -0.03
CA LEU A 81 11.79 16.40 1.37
C LEU A 81 12.19 15.07 2.04
N VAL A 82 13.33 15.07 2.74
CA VAL A 82 13.76 13.92 3.55
C VAL A 82 13.21 14.07 4.96
N LEU A 83 12.11 13.38 5.28
CA LEU A 83 11.46 13.43 6.59
C LEU A 83 10.95 12.06 7.04
N ASP A 84 10.93 11.85 8.36
CA ASP A 84 10.22 10.75 8.98
C ASP A 84 8.74 11.12 9.13
N ILE A 85 7.83 10.24 8.71
CA ILE A 85 6.39 10.43 8.91
C ILE A 85 6.00 10.59 10.38
N GLN A 86 6.82 10.09 11.31
CA GLN A 86 6.64 10.26 12.75
C GLN A 86 7.07 11.65 13.26
N ASN A 87 7.68 12.48 12.41
CA ASN A 87 8.11 13.84 12.73
C ASN A 87 8.23 14.69 11.45
N MET A 88 7.16 15.38 11.09
CA MET A 88 7.08 16.30 9.96
C MET A 88 7.09 17.76 10.44
N ASN A 89 7.98 18.09 11.38
CA ASN A 89 8.07 19.38 12.05
C ASN A 89 8.26 20.60 11.13
N ILE A 90 8.78 20.43 9.91
CA ILE A 90 8.92 21.52 8.95
C ILE A 90 7.63 21.83 8.16
N ILE A 91 6.58 21.03 8.38
CA ILE A 91 5.28 21.19 7.71
C ILE A 91 4.32 21.79 8.73
N ASP A 92 3.74 22.94 8.37
CA ASP A 92 2.81 23.66 9.23
C ASP A 92 1.54 22.85 9.52
N ASP A 93 0.95 23.10 10.69
CA ASP A 93 -0.36 22.56 11.08
C ASP A 93 -1.44 22.98 10.09
N ASN A 94 -2.39 22.08 9.81
CA ASN A 94 -3.55 22.35 8.96
C ASN A 94 -3.17 23.02 7.62
N SER A 95 -2.06 22.62 7.01
CA SER A 95 -1.53 23.24 5.80
C SER A 95 -1.70 22.38 4.55
N ILE A 96 -2.01 21.09 4.70
CA ILE A 96 -2.07 20.10 3.61
C ILE A 96 -3.52 19.72 3.31
N ASP A 97 -3.89 19.69 2.04
CA ASP A 97 -5.24 19.34 1.60
C ASP A 97 -5.41 17.81 1.50
N ILE A 98 -4.41 17.14 0.92
CA ILE A 98 -4.44 15.70 0.63
C ILE A 98 -3.10 15.05 0.99
N ILE A 99 -3.17 13.89 1.64
CA ILE A 99 -1.99 13.07 1.96
C ILE A 99 -2.20 11.66 1.40
N PHE A 100 -1.22 11.17 0.64
CA PHE A 100 -1.09 9.76 0.26
C PHE A 100 -0.05 9.06 1.13
N CYS A 101 -0.34 7.84 1.56
CA CYS A 101 0.58 6.99 2.34
C CYS A 101 0.33 5.52 2.01
N LEU A 102 0.97 5.01 0.95
CA LEU A 102 0.65 3.72 0.35
C LEU A 102 1.81 2.73 0.52
N GLU A 103 1.59 1.64 1.27
CA GLU A 103 2.63 0.63 1.59
C GLU A 103 3.83 1.27 2.34
N VAL A 104 3.51 2.00 3.42
CA VAL A 104 4.49 2.71 4.26
C VAL A 104 4.24 2.46 5.74
N LEU A 105 2.97 2.52 6.22
CA LEU A 105 2.66 2.42 7.65
C LEU A 105 3.08 1.10 8.29
N GLU A 106 3.21 0.02 7.52
CA GLU A 106 3.78 -1.26 7.98
C GLU A 106 5.26 -1.16 8.36
N HIS A 107 5.97 -0.19 7.78
CA HIS A 107 7.39 0.08 7.98
C HIS A 107 7.65 1.16 9.04
N VAL A 108 6.60 1.74 9.63
CA VAL A 108 6.71 2.78 10.66
C VAL A 108 6.76 2.14 12.04
N ARG A 109 7.79 2.48 12.84
CA ARG A 109 7.97 1.93 14.19
C ARG A 109 6.86 2.33 15.17
N ASN A 110 6.41 3.58 15.10
CA ASN A 110 5.28 4.08 15.88
C ASN A 110 4.18 4.64 14.96
N PRO A 111 3.25 3.79 14.51
CA PRO A 111 2.18 4.22 13.61
C PRO A 111 1.22 5.21 14.26
N PHE A 112 1.07 5.21 15.59
CA PHE A 112 0.24 6.18 16.30
C PHE A 112 0.80 7.61 16.14
N LYS A 113 2.10 7.80 16.35
CA LYS A 113 2.78 9.08 16.11
C LYS A 113 2.67 9.54 14.66
N ALA A 114 2.81 8.60 13.72
CA ALA A 114 2.63 8.92 12.29
C ALA A 114 1.21 9.43 11.99
N VAL A 115 0.18 8.82 12.59
CA VAL A 115 -1.21 9.28 12.41
C VAL A 115 -1.48 10.60 13.13
N GLU A 116 -0.85 10.85 14.28
CA GLU A 116 -0.87 12.17 14.93
C GLU A 116 -0.28 13.26 14.02
N GLU A 117 0.87 13.00 13.39
CA GLU A 117 1.48 13.94 12.44
C GLU A 117 0.65 14.13 11.17
N ILE A 118 0.11 13.05 10.59
CA ILE A 118 -0.85 13.12 9.47
C ILE A 118 -2.03 14.02 9.86
N LYS A 119 -2.61 13.79 11.05
CA LYS A 119 -3.72 14.59 11.57
C LYS A 119 -3.30 16.04 11.77
N ARG A 120 -2.12 16.32 12.32
CA ARG A 120 -1.64 17.68 12.60
C ARG A 120 -1.54 18.51 11.31
N ILE A 121 -0.88 17.98 10.28
CA ILE A 121 -0.60 18.73 9.05
C ILE A 121 -1.81 18.80 8.11
N LEU A 122 -2.71 17.83 8.15
CA LEU A 122 -3.89 17.80 7.28
C LEU A 122 -4.89 18.88 7.72
N LYS A 123 -5.44 19.64 6.78
CA LYS A 123 -6.51 20.63 7.02
C LYS A 123 -7.77 19.97 7.58
N PRO A 124 -8.60 20.68 8.38
CA PRO A 124 -9.96 20.23 8.67
C PRO A 124 -10.72 19.97 7.37
N GLY A 125 -11.34 18.80 7.24
CA GLY A 125 -11.98 18.35 5.99
C GLY A 125 -11.03 17.78 4.92
N GLY A 126 -9.71 17.84 5.14
CA GLY A 126 -8.71 17.26 4.24
C GLY A 126 -8.80 15.74 4.15
N ILE A 127 -8.24 15.18 3.07
CA ILE A 127 -8.34 13.76 2.72
C ILE A 127 -7.01 13.03 2.94
N PHE A 128 -7.08 11.88 3.58
CA PHE A 128 -5.99 10.93 3.69
C PHE A 128 -6.32 9.67 2.90
N VAL A 129 -5.43 9.27 2.00
CA VAL A 129 -5.52 8.06 1.20
C VAL A 129 -4.37 7.15 1.59
N GLY A 130 -4.66 5.95 2.06
CA GLY A 130 -3.64 5.03 2.52
C GLY A 130 -3.91 3.58 2.15
N SER A 131 -2.86 2.78 2.28
CA SER A 131 -2.98 1.34 2.06
C SER A 131 -1.87 0.60 2.79
N THR A 132 -2.17 -0.60 3.30
CA THR A 132 -1.22 -1.44 4.06
C THR A 132 -1.41 -2.91 3.73
N PRO A 133 -0.33 -3.72 3.79
CA PRO A 133 -0.42 -5.16 3.66
C PRO A 133 -1.06 -5.81 4.89
N PHE A 134 -1.67 -6.98 4.68
CA PHE A 134 -2.22 -7.82 5.73
C PHE A 134 -1.67 -9.25 5.64
N ILE A 135 -2.10 -10.05 4.66
CA ILE A 135 -1.54 -11.39 4.45
C ILE A 135 -0.37 -11.29 3.46
N MET A 136 0.82 -11.11 4.02
CA MET A 136 2.07 -11.04 3.29
C MET A 136 3.21 -11.58 4.15
N PRO A 137 4.16 -12.34 3.58
CA PRO A 137 5.39 -12.68 4.26
C PRO A 137 6.19 -11.43 4.64
N ILE A 138 7.14 -11.58 5.56
CA ILE A 138 8.03 -10.49 5.95
C ILE A 138 8.78 -9.98 4.71
N HIS A 139 8.87 -8.66 4.56
CA HIS A 139 9.49 -7.97 3.44
C HIS A 139 10.16 -6.67 3.88
N ASP A 140 11.27 -6.32 3.24
CA ASP A 140 12.09 -5.17 3.63
C ASP A 140 12.70 -5.29 5.04
N GLU A 141 13.16 -6.49 5.39
CA GLU A 141 13.81 -6.77 6.67
C GLU A 141 15.02 -5.85 6.95
N PRO A 142 15.19 -5.36 8.18
CA PRO A 142 14.37 -5.60 9.39
C PRO A 142 13.22 -4.59 9.61
N TYR A 143 12.83 -3.83 8.59
CA TYR A 143 11.94 -2.66 8.71
C TYR A 143 10.46 -2.98 8.51
N ASP A 144 9.99 -4.17 8.89
CA ASP A 144 8.63 -4.64 8.62
C ASP A 144 7.88 -4.96 9.93
N TYR A 145 7.22 -3.97 10.51
CA TYR A 145 6.81 -3.99 11.91
C TYR A 145 5.36 -4.41 12.11
N PHE A 146 4.45 -4.00 11.22
CA PHE A 146 3.01 -4.12 11.46
C PHE A 146 2.23 -4.79 10.34
N ARG A 147 1.19 -5.52 10.73
CA ARG A 147 0.11 -5.99 9.85
C ARG A 147 -1.20 -5.48 10.42
N TYR A 148 -2.00 -4.85 9.56
CA TYR A 148 -3.22 -4.19 10.00
C TYR A 148 -4.43 -4.98 9.55
N THR A 149 -5.31 -5.33 10.49
CA THR A 149 -6.68 -5.72 10.16
C THR A 149 -7.49 -4.46 9.81
N LYS A 150 -8.63 -4.63 9.15
CA LYS A 150 -9.57 -3.51 8.91
C LYS A 150 -9.97 -2.77 10.20
N TYR A 151 -10.15 -3.51 11.29
CA TYR A 151 -10.48 -2.92 12.60
C TYR A 151 -9.29 -2.21 13.23
N GLY A 152 -8.07 -2.72 13.05
CA GLY A 152 -6.84 -2.03 13.45
C GLY A 152 -6.68 -0.69 12.74
N ILE A 153 -6.99 -0.63 11.44
CA ILE A 153 -6.97 0.63 10.66
C ILE A 153 -8.02 1.60 11.19
N LEU A 154 -9.27 1.15 11.39
CA LEU A 154 -10.34 1.99 11.95
C LEU A 154 -9.99 2.51 13.35
N ASN A 155 -9.35 1.69 14.18
CA ASN A 155 -8.91 2.09 15.51
C ASN A 155 -7.76 3.10 15.45
N LEU A 156 -6.79 2.89 14.55
CA LEU A 156 -5.65 3.79 14.36
C LEU A 156 -6.10 5.17 13.88
N PHE A 157 -7.11 5.23 13.02
CA PHE A 157 -7.69 6.47 12.47
C PHE A 157 -9.03 6.85 13.13
N ASN A 158 -9.24 6.52 14.42
CA ASN A 158 -10.54 6.71 15.10
C ASN A 158 -11.01 8.19 15.16
N GLU A 159 -10.08 9.14 15.08
CA GLU A 159 -10.38 10.57 15.08
C GLU A 159 -10.78 11.10 13.69
N PHE A 160 -10.66 10.28 12.65
CA PHE A 160 -11.06 10.60 11.29
C PHE A 160 -12.45 10.03 10.99
N LYS A 161 -13.08 10.53 9.92
CA LYS A 161 -14.25 9.89 9.32
C LYS A 161 -13.78 8.93 8.23
N CYS A 162 -14.05 7.64 8.39
CA CYS A 162 -13.84 6.65 7.32
C CYS A 162 -14.79 6.95 6.15
N LEU A 163 -14.24 7.17 4.96
CA LEU A 163 -15.01 7.32 3.72
C LEU A 163 -15.03 6.03 2.91
N GLU A 164 -13.93 5.28 2.97
CA GLU A 164 -13.75 4.03 2.23
C GLU A 164 -12.76 3.12 2.97
N LEU A 165 -13.05 1.82 2.99
CA LEU A 165 -12.15 0.79 3.48
C LEU A 165 -12.45 -0.49 2.68
N LYS A 166 -11.54 -0.86 1.78
CA LYS A 166 -11.70 -1.97 0.83
C LYS A 166 -10.58 -2.99 1.01
N GLU A 167 -10.93 -4.27 0.94
CA GLU A 167 -9.99 -5.36 0.73
C GLU A 167 -9.41 -5.31 -0.70
N ARG A 168 -8.10 -5.55 -0.85
CA ARG A 168 -7.45 -5.57 -2.17
C ARG A 168 -7.91 -6.74 -3.03
N ASN A 169 -8.04 -7.90 -2.41
CA ASN A 169 -8.41 -9.14 -3.09
C ASN A 169 -9.19 -10.09 -2.17
N SER A 170 -9.64 -11.21 -2.75
CA SER A 170 -10.42 -12.23 -2.06
C SER A 170 -9.59 -13.14 -1.18
N TYR A 171 -10.32 -13.95 -0.40
CA TYR A 171 -9.77 -15.05 0.36
C TYR A 171 -8.86 -15.95 -0.50
N ILE A 172 -9.36 -16.52 -1.59
CA ILE A 172 -8.59 -17.47 -2.40
C ILE A 172 -7.34 -16.82 -3.00
N LYS A 173 -7.47 -15.59 -3.51
CA LYS A 173 -6.33 -14.88 -4.10
C LYS A 173 -5.26 -14.54 -3.07
N SER A 174 -5.65 -14.24 -1.82
CA SER A 174 -4.67 -14.02 -0.75
C SER A 174 -3.84 -15.26 -0.43
N TRP A 175 -4.46 -16.45 -0.42
CA TRP A 175 -3.75 -17.73 -0.29
C TRP A 175 -2.83 -18.00 -1.48
N TYR A 176 -3.31 -17.75 -2.69
CA TYR A 176 -2.51 -17.92 -3.90
C TYR A 176 -1.23 -17.07 -3.88
N VAL A 177 -1.32 -15.84 -3.36
CA VAL A 177 -0.16 -14.97 -3.18
C VAL A 177 0.89 -15.60 -2.26
N ILE A 178 0.48 -16.17 -1.12
CA ILE A 178 1.42 -16.84 -0.20
C ILE A 178 2.12 -18.02 -0.90
N LEU A 179 1.38 -18.82 -1.67
CA LEU A 179 1.95 -19.93 -2.44
C LEU A 179 3.01 -19.45 -3.44
N VAL A 180 2.67 -18.46 -4.27
CA VAL A 180 3.60 -17.90 -5.27
C VAL A 180 4.82 -17.26 -4.62
N ARG A 181 4.69 -16.68 -3.42
CA ARG A 181 5.79 -16.02 -2.70
C ARG A 181 6.86 -17.00 -2.20
N LEU A 182 6.55 -18.30 -2.08
CA LEU A 182 7.53 -19.35 -1.75
C LEU A 182 8.74 -19.37 -2.72
N LEU A 183 8.55 -18.91 -3.96
CA LEU A 183 9.62 -18.77 -4.96
C LEU A 183 10.77 -17.87 -4.53
N ASN A 184 10.49 -16.91 -3.64
CA ASN A 184 11.41 -15.82 -3.31
C ASN A 184 11.80 -15.79 -1.84
N ILE A 185 11.21 -16.66 -1.00
CA ILE A 185 11.37 -16.63 0.45
C ILE A 185 12.21 -17.81 0.90
N GLY A 186 12.95 -17.61 1.98
CA GLY A 186 13.72 -18.66 2.62
C GLY A 186 15.06 -18.95 1.94
N ASN A 187 15.65 -20.08 2.32
CA ASN A 187 16.96 -20.52 1.85
C ASN A 187 16.91 -21.09 0.43
N ILE A 188 18.09 -21.40 -0.14
CA ILE A 188 18.17 -21.87 -1.53
C ILE A 188 17.36 -23.16 -1.78
N LYS A 189 17.32 -24.09 -0.82
CA LYS A 189 16.57 -25.35 -0.95
C LYS A 189 15.06 -25.09 -1.01
N GLN A 190 14.56 -24.18 -0.17
CA GLN A 190 13.15 -23.79 -0.13
C GLN A 190 12.73 -23.09 -1.43
N ARG A 191 13.58 -22.22 -1.99
CA ARG A 191 13.32 -21.58 -3.29
C ARG A 191 13.30 -22.60 -4.45
N LEU A 192 14.17 -23.61 -4.42
CA LEU A 192 14.16 -24.70 -5.40
C LEU A 192 12.85 -25.50 -5.34
N ILE A 193 12.34 -25.79 -4.14
CA ILE A 193 11.01 -26.40 -3.97
C ILE A 193 9.93 -25.51 -4.59
N GLY A 194 9.96 -24.20 -4.32
CA GLY A 194 9.05 -23.24 -4.95
C GLY A 194 9.08 -23.31 -6.48
N ILE A 195 10.28 -23.35 -7.08
CA ILE A 195 10.46 -23.44 -8.53
C ILE A 195 9.88 -24.75 -9.08
N ILE A 196 10.11 -25.89 -8.41
CA ILE A 196 9.55 -27.19 -8.79
C ILE A 196 8.02 -27.18 -8.72
N LEU A 197 7.44 -26.51 -7.72
CA LEU A 197 5.99 -26.39 -7.55
C LEU A 197 5.34 -25.35 -8.48
N PHE A 198 6.11 -24.45 -9.07
CA PHE A 198 5.57 -23.33 -9.85
C PHE A 198 4.70 -23.73 -11.05
N PRO A 199 5.05 -24.73 -11.88
CA PRO A 199 4.17 -25.18 -12.95
C PRO A 199 2.80 -25.63 -12.44
N PHE A 200 2.75 -26.31 -11.28
CA PHE A 200 1.49 -26.68 -10.63
C PHE A 200 0.71 -25.46 -10.14
N MET A 201 1.39 -24.43 -9.60
CA MET A 201 0.74 -23.17 -9.23
C MET A 201 0.16 -22.42 -10.43
N LEU A 202 0.77 -22.52 -11.62
CA LEU A 202 0.20 -21.96 -12.85
C LEU A 202 -1.01 -22.76 -13.33
N LEU A 203 -0.96 -24.09 -13.26
CA LEU A 203 -2.10 -24.96 -13.58
C LEU A 203 -3.30 -24.70 -12.68
N LEU A 204 -3.08 -24.31 -11.41
CA LEU A 204 -4.14 -23.95 -10.48
C LEU A 204 -4.78 -22.59 -10.79
N LEU A 205 -4.08 -21.66 -11.45
CA LEU A 205 -4.55 -20.29 -11.67
C LEU A 205 -5.94 -20.18 -12.31
N PRO A 206 -6.32 -20.90 -13.39
CA PRO A 206 -7.68 -20.83 -13.94
C PRO A 206 -8.75 -21.26 -12.92
N PHE A 207 -8.45 -22.26 -12.09
CA PHE A 207 -9.36 -22.68 -11.01
C PHE A 207 -9.44 -21.63 -9.91
N ILE A 208 -8.33 -20.98 -9.55
CA ILE A 208 -8.33 -19.85 -8.61
C ILE A 208 -9.22 -18.72 -9.13
N LEU A 209 -9.12 -18.37 -10.41
CA LEU A 209 -9.95 -17.32 -11.02
C LEU A 209 -11.42 -17.73 -11.11
N LEU A 210 -11.71 -19.01 -11.36
CA LEU A 210 -13.06 -19.55 -11.36
C LEU A 210 -13.66 -19.52 -9.95
N PHE A 211 -12.95 -20.06 -8.96
CA PHE A 211 -13.41 -20.11 -7.59
C PHE A 211 -13.49 -18.72 -6.94
N ASP A 212 -12.67 -17.75 -7.36
CA ASP A 212 -12.78 -16.36 -6.92
C ASP A 212 -14.15 -15.74 -7.24
N LYS A 213 -14.78 -16.16 -8.36
CA LYS A 213 -16.14 -15.73 -8.73
C LYS A 213 -17.21 -16.37 -7.86
N ILE A 214 -16.93 -17.54 -7.29
CA ILE A 214 -17.89 -18.34 -6.51
C ILE A 214 -17.75 -18.03 -5.00
N ILE A 215 -16.51 -18.06 -4.51
CA ILE A 215 -16.15 -17.79 -3.12
C ILE A 215 -15.87 -16.30 -2.96
N THR A 216 -16.93 -15.55 -2.76
CA THR A 216 -16.90 -14.08 -2.63
C THR A 216 -16.45 -13.60 -1.25
N ASN A 217 -16.06 -14.51 -0.35
CA ASN A 217 -15.63 -14.19 1.01
C ASN A 217 -14.39 -13.26 1.00
N ARG A 218 -14.46 -12.18 1.80
CA ARG A 218 -13.41 -11.17 1.99
C ARG A 218 -12.79 -11.18 3.40
N GLN A 219 -13.03 -12.23 4.19
CA GLN A 219 -12.44 -12.40 5.53
C GLN A 219 -10.90 -12.48 5.51
N SER A 220 -10.31 -12.72 4.34
CA SER A 220 -8.85 -12.75 4.13
C SER A 220 -8.51 -11.92 2.90
N THR A 221 -7.45 -11.13 2.99
CA THR A 221 -6.97 -10.28 1.91
C THR A 221 -5.48 -10.01 2.05
N THR A 222 -4.80 -9.70 0.94
CA THR A 222 -3.36 -9.35 0.97
C THR A 222 -3.08 -7.97 1.54
N GLY A 223 -4.10 -7.11 1.63
CA GLY A 223 -3.99 -5.80 2.23
C GLY A 223 -5.27 -5.00 2.07
N TYR A 224 -5.25 -3.80 2.64
CA TYR A 224 -6.39 -2.89 2.64
C TYR A 224 -6.02 -1.61 1.91
N PHE A 225 -7.02 -1.02 1.27
CA PHE A 225 -7.01 0.35 0.77
C PHE A 225 -8.05 1.15 1.54
N TYR A 226 -7.74 2.39 1.89
CA TYR A 226 -8.64 3.19 2.71
C TYR A 226 -8.52 4.68 2.43
N VAL A 227 -9.65 5.35 2.58
CA VAL A 227 -9.78 6.80 2.48
C VAL A 227 -10.45 7.32 3.74
N PHE A 228 -9.80 8.27 4.38
CA PHE A 228 -10.27 8.96 5.56
C PHE A 228 -10.36 10.45 5.31
N ARG A 229 -11.27 11.10 6.04
CA ARG A 229 -11.40 12.55 6.06
C ARG A 229 -11.18 13.06 7.48
N LYS A 230 -10.32 14.07 7.65
CA LYS A 230 -10.18 14.74 8.95
C LYS A 230 -11.49 15.44 9.28
N LYS A 231 -12.00 15.24 10.49
CA LYS A 231 -13.22 15.92 10.96
C LYS A 231 -12.99 17.43 10.94
N ARG A 232 -14.04 18.20 10.63
CA ARG A 232 -14.01 19.67 10.64
C ARG A 232 -13.94 20.17 12.08
#